data_AF-A0A956BAI2-F1
#
_entry.id   AF-A0A956BAI2-F1
#
_cell.length_a   1.000
_cell.length_b   1.000
_cell.length_c   1.000
_cell.angle_alpha   90.00
_cell.angle_beta   90.00
_cell.angle_gamma   90.00
#
_symmetry.space_group_name_H-M   'P 1'
#
loop_
_entity.id
_entity.type
_entity.pdbx_description
1 polymer ?
#
loop_
_entity_poly.entity_id
_entity_poly.type
_entity_poly.pdbx_seq_one_letter_code
_entity_poly.pdbx_strand_id
1 'polypeptide(L)' 'LAANEAEKAANIFLIDIRPYGAFGRLYLSGSEAEIDAARDAATAALEAVTGIDPPGFKDN' A
#
# COMPACT_ATOMS: atom_id res chain seq x y z
N LEU A 1 -2.36 -0.59 8.28
CA LEU A 1 -2.35 -2.06 8.17
C LEU A 1 -1.36 -2.55 7.12
N ALA A 2 -1.46 -2.11 5.85
CA ALA A 2 -0.53 -2.51 4.78
C ALA A 2 0.97 -2.33 5.11
N ALA A 3 1.36 -1.20 5.72
CA ALA A 3 2.76 -0.98 6.09
C ALA A 3 3.29 -1.93 7.18
N ASN A 4 2.47 -2.29 8.17
CA ASN A 4 2.87 -3.20 9.25
C ASN A 4 3.04 -4.64 8.76
N GLU A 5 2.19 -5.10 7.84
CA GLU A 5 2.33 -6.45 7.28
C GLU A 5 3.47 -6.52 6.25
N ALA A 6 3.73 -5.43 5.53
CA ALA A 6 4.86 -5.34 4.61
C ALA A 6 6.22 -5.35 5.35
N GLU A 7 6.36 -4.62 6.47
CA GLU A 7 7.58 -4.62 7.31
C GLU A 7 7.80 -5.97 8.02
N LYS A 8 6.72 -6.71 8.28
CA LYS A 8 6.78 -8.03 8.93
C LYS A 8 7.12 -9.16 7.96
N ALA A 9 6.79 -9.00 6.68
CA ALA A 9 7.03 -9.98 5.62
C ALA A 9 8.37 -9.77 4.90
N ALA A 10 8.92 -8.55 4.94
CA ALA A 10 10.11 -8.19 4.19
C ALA A 10 10.93 -7.10 4.91
N ASN A 11 12.25 -7.21 4.83
CA ASN A 11 13.22 -6.27 5.40
C ASN A 11 13.35 -5.03 4.49
N ILE A 12 12.22 -4.34 4.30
CA ILE A 12 12.07 -3.16 3.45
C ILE A 12 12.00 -1.88 4.29
N PHE A 13 12.57 -0.80 3.79
CA PHE A 13 12.50 0.52 4.41
C PHE A 13 11.36 1.35 3.80
N LEU A 14 10.45 1.81 4.66
CA LEU A 14 9.43 2.78 4.31
C LEU A 14 10.06 4.17 4.17
N ILE A 15 10.14 4.69 2.94
CA ILE A 15 10.76 5.98 2.65
C ILE A 15 9.78 7.13 2.88
N ASP A 16 8.56 7.02 2.34
CA ASP A 16 7.53 8.04 2.47
C ASP A 16 6.13 7.45 2.26
N ILE A 17 5.15 7.98 2.98
CA ILE A 17 3.74 7.64 2.83
C ILE A 17 2.90 8.92 2.79
N ARG A 18 2.11 9.06 1.72
CA ARG A 18 1.12 10.12 1.57
C ARG A 18 -0.28 9.49 1.49
N PRO A 19 -0.97 9.34 2.63
CA PRO A 19 -2.28 8.69 2.66
C PRO A 19 -3.46 9.62 2.29
N TYR A 20 -3.20 10.90 2.02
CA TYR A 20 -4.23 11.92 1.75
C TYR A 20 -4.15 12.45 0.31
N GLY A 21 -5.31 12.87 -0.23
CA GLY A 21 -5.48 13.34 -1.61
C GLY A 21 -6.39 12.41 -2.43
N ALA A 22 -6.53 12.67 -3.73
CA ALA A 22 -7.33 11.81 -4.62
C ALA A 22 -6.77 10.38 -4.71
N PHE A 23 -5.45 10.23 -4.53
CA PHE A 23 -4.76 8.94 -4.54
C PHE A 23 -3.70 8.91 -3.44
N GLY A 24 -3.67 7.83 -2.66
CA GLY A 24 -2.58 7.55 -1.74
C GLY A 24 -1.30 7.17 -2.48
N ARG A 25 -0.14 7.56 -1.96
CA ARG A 25 1.17 7.17 -2.49
C ARG A 25 2.02 6.53 -1.42
N LEU A 26 2.76 5.48 -1.79
CA LEU A 26 3.64 4.72 -0.91
C LEU A 26 4.99 4.55 -1.61
N TYR A 27 6.08 4.91 -0.94
CA TYR A 27 7.44 4.72 -1.43
C TYR A 27 8.20 3.77 -0.50
N LEU A 28 8.71 2.69 -1.07
CA LEU A 28 9.45 1.63 -0.38
C LEU A 28 10.84 1.48 -1.01
N SER A 29 11.82 1.05 -0.23
CA SER A 29 13.16 0.73 -0.71
C SER A 29 13.69 -0.55 -0.06
N GLY A 30 14.42 -1.36 -0.83
CA GLY A 30 14.92 -2.66 -0.40
C GLY A 30 15.55 -3.40 -1.58
N SER A 31 15.97 -4.65 -1.37
CA SER A 31 16.35 -5.54 -2.46
C SER A 31 15.12 -5.91 -3.29
N GLU A 32 15.32 -6.23 -4.57
CA GLU A 32 14.23 -6.49 -5.52
C GLU A 32 13.27 -7.60 -5.03
N ALA A 33 13.82 -8.70 -4.49
CA ALA A 33 13.03 -9.80 -3.92
C ALA A 33 12.15 -9.37 -2.72
N GLU A 34 12.67 -8.48 -1.88
CA GLU A 34 11.95 -7.98 -0.70
C GLU A 34 10.89 -6.95 -1.10
N ILE A 35 11.14 -6.16 -2.15
CA ILE A 35 10.17 -5.23 -2.73
C ILE A 35 9.01 -5.99 -3.39
N ASP A 36 9.27 -7.08 -4.10
CA ASP A 36 8.21 -7.91 -4.68
C ASP A 36 7.33 -8.53 -3.58
N ALA A 37 7.92 -9.09 -2.53
CA ALA A 37 7.18 -9.62 -1.39
C ALA A 37 6.35 -8.54 -0.68
N ALA A 38 6.92 -7.35 -0.48
CA ALA A 38 6.22 -6.22 0.12
C ALA A 38 5.06 -5.69 -0.75
N ARG A 39 5.23 -5.66 -2.07
CA ARG A 39 4.17 -5.28 -3.02
C ARG A 39 2.98 -6.22 -2.91
N ASP A 40 3.24 -7.53 -2.91
CA ASP A 40 2.18 -8.53 -2.87
C ASP A 40 1.44 -8.48 -1.52
N ALA A 41 2.17 -8.33 -0.40
CA ALA A 41 1.59 -8.15 0.93
C ALA A 41 0.76 -6.85 1.05
N ALA A 42 1.25 -5.73 0.51
CA ALA A 42 0.53 -4.46 0.52
C ALA A 42 -0.76 -4.53 -0.32
N THR A 43 -0.72 -5.20 -1.48
CA THR A 43 -1.89 -5.43 -2.34
C THR A 43 -2.94 -6.28 -1.63
N ALA A 44 -2.53 -7.41 -1.05
CA ALA A 44 -3.43 -8.28 -0.30
C ALA A 44 -4.07 -7.56 0.90
N ALA A 45 -3.30 -6.73 1.60
CA ALA A 45 -3.82 -5.93 2.71
C ALA A 45 -4.83 -4.87 2.25
N LEU A 46 -4.64 -4.28 1.06
CA LEU A 46 -5.61 -3.36 0.47
C LEU A 46 -6.89 -4.07 0.03
N GLU A 47 -6.79 -5.26 -0.57
CA GLU A 47 -7.95 -6.08 -0.96
C GLU A 47 -8.74 -6.61 0.25
N ALA A 48 -8.04 -6.94 1.34
CA ALA A 48 -8.67 -7.38 2.58
C ALA A 48 -9.38 -6.24 3.33
N VAL A 49 -9.12 -4.97 3.00
CA VAL A 49 -9.84 -3.84 3.59
C VAL A 49 -11.24 -3.80 3.01
N THR A 50 -12.23 -4.11 3.86
CA THR A 50 -13.64 -3.93 3.54
C THR A 50 -14.03 -2.46 3.69
N GLY A 51 -14.67 -1.89 2.69
CA GLY A 51 -15.15 -0.50 2.70
C GLY A 51 -16.51 -0.34 2.00
N ILE A 52 -17.06 0.87 2.06
CA ILE A 52 -18.18 1.28 1.22
C ILE A 52 -17.63 1.63 -0.16
N ASP A 53 -18.31 1.17 -1.22
CA ASP A 53 -17.96 1.54 -2.59
C ASP A 53 -17.80 3.05 -2.70
N PRO A 54 -16.67 3.55 -3.23
CA PRO A 54 -16.48 4.97 -3.37
C PRO A 54 -17.61 5.52 -4.24
N PRO A 55 -18.25 6.63 -3.85
CA PRO A 55 -19.26 7.26 -4.69
C PRO A 55 -18.63 7.53 -6.05
N GLY A 56 -19.26 7.01 -7.11
CA GLY A 56 -18.74 7.08 -8.48
C GLY A 56 -18.26 8.50 -8.79
N PHE A 57 -17.03 8.60 -9.30
CA PHE A 57 -16.38 9.86 -9.65
C PHE A 57 -17.32 10.68 -10.53
N LYS A 58 -17.93 11.73 -9.96
CA LYS A 58 -18.73 12.70 -10.73
C LYS A 58 -17.74 13.67 -11.34
N ASP A 59 -17.41 13.41 -12.60
CA ASP A 59 -16.81 14.40 -13.49
C ASP A 59 -17.83 15.56 -13.62
N ASN A 60 -17.44 16.76 -13.19
CA ASN A 60 -18.21 18.00 -13.41
C ASN A 60 -17.74 18.67 -14.69
#